data_AF-A0A3B9LDQ7-F1
#
_entry.id   AF-A0A3B9LDQ7-F1
#
_cell.length_a   1.000
_cell.length_b   1.000
_cell.length_c   1.000
_cell.angle_alpha   90.00
_cell.angle_beta   90.00
_cell.angle_gamma   90.00
#
_symmetry.space_group_name_H-M   'P 1'
#
loop_
_entity.id
_entity.type
_entity.pdbx_description
1 polymer ?
#
loop_
_entity_poly.entity_id
_entity_poly.type
_entity_poly.pdbx_seq_one_letter_code
_entity_poly.pdbx_strand_id
1 'polypeptide(L)' 'DKIGSLEVGELANFSIFDCEDYRELAYWFGVPQVHSVYVHGKRVF' A
#
# COMPACT_ATOMS: atom_id res chain seq x y z
N ASP A 1 15.50 1.79 -7.94
CA ASP A 1 15.74 0.38 -8.34
C ASP A 1 15.19 -0.68 -7.38
N LYS A 2 14.71 -0.36 -6.17
CA LYS A 2 14.18 -1.37 -5.21
C LYS A 2 12.80 -1.03 -4.64
N ILE A 3 12.01 -0.26 -5.40
CA ILE A 3 10.69 0.23 -5.01
C ILE A 3 9.77 0.23 -6.23
N GLY A 4 8.47 0.02 -6.01
CA GLY A 4 7.44 0.12 -7.06
C GLY A 4 6.84 -1.20 -7.50
N SER A 5 7.37 -2.33 -7.02
CA SER A 5 6.76 -3.66 -7.15
C SER A 5 6.72 -4.38 -5.80
N LEU A 6 6.13 -5.58 -5.77
CA LEU A 6 6.06 -6.45 -4.60
C LEU A 6 6.86 -7.72 -4.87
N GLU A 7 8.17 -7.57 -5.04
CA GLU A 7 9.08 -8.67 -5.35
C GLU A 7 10.08 -8.94 -4.21
N VAL A 8 10.58 -10.17 -4.15
CA VAL A 8 11.57 -10.56 -3.13
C VAL A 8 12.88 -9.80 -3.35
N GLY A 9 13.40 -9.19 -2.27
CA GLY A 9 14.65 -8.42 -2.29
C GLY A 9 14.46 -6.91 -2.48
N GLU A 10 13.23 -6.46 -2.74
CA GLU A 10 12.86 -5.05 -2.70
C GLU A 10 12.67 -4.52 -1.28
N LEU A 11 12.60 -3.20 -1.14
CA LEU A 11 12.25 -2.57 0.12
C LEU A 11 10.80 -2.92 0.46
N ALA A 12 10.57 -3.37 1.69
CA ALA A 12 9.24 -3.67 2.23
C ALA A 12 8.45 -2.38 2.51
N ASN A 13 8.09 -1.68 1.43
CA ASN A 13 7.32 -0.45 1.39
C ASN A 13 6.00 -0.73 0.68
N PHE A 14 4.93 -0.90 1.44
CA PHE A 14 3.61 -1.23 0.91
C PHE A 14 2.51 -0.75 1.84
N SER A 15 1.30 -0.64 1.29
CA SER A 15 0.10 -0.28 2.04
C SER A 15 -0.96 -1.35 1.84
N ILE A 16 -1.75 -1.60 2.87
CA ILE A 16 -2.93 -2.48 2.83
C ILE A 16 -4.16 -1.58 2.79
N PHE A 17 -5.10 -1.89 1.92
CA PHE A 17 -6.35 -1.15 1.74
C PHE A 17 -7.53 -2.09 1.97
N ASP A 18 -8.57 -1.56 2.61
CA ASP A 18 -9.86 -2.24 2.74
C ASP A 18 -10.72 -1.89 1.52
N CYS A 19 -10.51 -2.61 0.43
CA CYS A 19 -11.27 -2.44 -0.82
C CYS A 19 -11.65 -3.80 -1.41
N GLU A 20 -12.80 -3.89 -2.06
CA GLU A 20 -13.19 -5.11 -2.77
C GLU A 20 -12.44 -5.23 -4.11
N ASP A 21 -12.19 -4.10 -4.76
CA ASP A 21 -11.47 -4.01 -6.02
C ASP A 21 -10.40 -2.91 -6.01
N TYR A 22 -9.22 -3.19 -6.57
CA TYR A 22 -8.10 -2.24 -6.64
C TYR A 22 -8.45 -0.93 -7.38
N ARG A 23 -9.44 -0.95 -8.28
CA ARG A 23 -9.90 0.22 -9.03
C ARG A 23 -10.57 1.25 -8.13
N GLU A 24 -11.09 0.85 -6.97
CA GLU A 24 -11.69 1.72 -5.97
C GLU A 24 -10.71 2.76 -5.43
N LEU A 25 -9.42 2.41 -5.36
CA LEU A 25 -8.35 3.29 -4.86
C LEU A 25 -8.25 4.59 -5.67
N ALA A 26 -8.47 4.50 -6.98
CA ALA A 26 -8.46 5.64 -7.89
C ALA A 26 -9.88 6.22 -8.11
N TYR A 27 -10.92 5.64 -7.53
CA TYR A 27 -12.29 6.14 -7.68
C TYR A 27 -12.69 6.99 -6.48
N TRP A 28 -12.42 6.51 -5.27
CA TRP A 28 -12.79 7.17 -4.01
C TRP A 28 -11.71 8.15 -3.52
N PHE A 29 -11.26 9.04 -4.39
CA PHE A 29 -10.30 10.07 -4.01
C PHE A 29 -10.83 10.95 -2.87
N GLY A 30 -10.01 11.15 -1.84
CA GLY A 30 -10.34 11.98 -0.67
C GLY A 30 -11.00 11.24 0.50
N VAL A 31 -11.30 9.95 0.36
CA VAL A 31 -11.77 9.09 1.46
C VAL A 31 -10.61 8.19 1.90
N PRO A 32 -10.22 8.17 3.19
CA PRO A 32 -9.18 7.26 3.65
C PRO A 32 -9.68 5.81 3.62
N GLN A 33 -9.05 5.00 2.76
CA GLN A 33 -9.31 3.55 2.62
C GLN A 33 -8.12 2.68 3.08
N VAL A 34 -7.02 3.32 3.49
CA VAL A 34 -5.82 2.62 3.97
C VAL A 34 -6.11 1.99 5.33
N HIS A 35 -5.89 0.69 5.44
CA HIS A 35 -5.90 -0.04 6.69
C HIS A 35 -4.57 0.10 7.44
N SER A 36 -3.44 -0.06 6.74
CA SER A 36 -2.10 0.03 7.35
C SER A 36 -1.01 0.32 6.33
N VAL A 37 0.06 0.96 6.78
CA VAL A 37 1.23 1.30 5.94
C VAL A 37 2.50 0.75 6.54
N TYR A 38 3.32 0.12 5.71
CA TYR A 38 4.62 -0.43 6.07
C TYR A 38 5.73 0.32 5.35
N VAL A 39 6.75 0.74 6.10
CA VAL A 39 7.98 1.35 5.57
C VAL A 39 9.18 0.61 6.16
N HIS A 40 10.04 0.09 5.28
CA HIS A 40 11.18 -0.76 5.64
C HIS A 40 10.76 -1.92 6.57
N GLY A 41 9.60 -2.52 6.28
CA GLY A 41 9.05 -3.64 7.06
C GLY A 41 8.44 -3.27 8.41
N LYS A 42 8.39 -1.98 8.77
CA LYS A 42 7.78 -1.50 10.00
C LYS A 42 6.44 -0.86 9.72
N ARG A 43 5.41 -1.22 10.49
CA ARG A 43 4.11 -0.55 10.44
C ARG A 43 4.23 0.87 10.99
N VAL A 44 3.83 1.87 10.20
CA VAL A 44 3.85 3.30 10.55
C VAL A 44 2.45 3.92 10.64
N PHE A 45 1.44 3.20 10.16
CA PHE A 45 0.02 3.51 10.19
C PHE A 45 -0.76 2.19 10.32
#